data_AF-A0A949K9P6-F1
#
_entry.id   AF-A0A949K9P6-F1
#
_cell.length_a   1.000
_cell.length_b   1.000
_cell.length_c   1.000
_cell.angle_alpha   90.00
_cell.angle_beta   90.00
_cell.angle_gamma   90.00
#
_symmetry.space_group_name_H-M   'P 1'
#
loop_
_entity.id
_entity.type
_entity.pdbx_description
1 polymer ?
#
loop_
_entity_poly.entity_id
_entity_poly.type
_entity_poly.pdbx_seq_one_letter_code
_entity_poly.pdbx_strand_id
1 'polypeptide(L)'
;MTEDAIEDPLADSVGSDGVRTWQIFLRNGDKIEFRAAWNTNQQFSPGVFVSHVATCHRTGGRPDIGINVVYTFPKTNNSDVGAIRLAIDVIEVAAVVQIP
;
A
#
# COMPACT_ATOMS: atom_id res chain seq x y z
N MET A 1 -22.30 -10.86 4.79
CA MET A 1 -21.25 -10.30 5.64
C MET A 1 -20.40 -9.47 4.69
N THR A 2 -20.79 -8.22 4.49
CA THR A 2 -20.09 -7.28 3.63
C THR A 2 -18.76 -7.00 4.30
N GLU A 3 -17.65 -7.39 3.67
CA GLU A 3 -16.33 -6.90 4.04
C GLU A 3 -16.43 -5.38 4.00
N ASP A 4 -16.32 -4.75 5.18
CA ASP A 4 -16.18 -3.31 5.29
C ASP A 4 -14.99 -2.93 4.42
N ALA A 5 -15.28 -2.40 3.23
CA ALA A 5 -14.33 -1.65 2.47
C ALA A 5 -13.84 -0.57 3.43
N ILE A 6 -12.60 -0.67 3.87
CA ILE A 6 -11.94 0.37 4.65
C ILE A 6 -12.12 1.63 3.80
N GLU A 7 -13.06 2.51 4.19
CA GLU A 7 -13.26 3.81 3.54
C GLU A 7 -11.88 4.46 3.50
N ASP A 8 -11.39 4.82 2.32
CA ASP A 8 -10.14 5.58 2.18
C ASP A 8 -10.34 6.87 2.97
N PRO A 9 -9.77 7.00 4.18
CA PRO A 9 -10.08 8.10 5.10
C PRO A 9 -9.54 9.44 4.59
N LEU A 10 -8.93 9.43 3.40
CA LEU A 10 -8.31 10.57 2.76
C LEU A 10 -8.91 10.85 1.39
N ALA A 11 -10.00 10.20 0.97
CA ALA A 11 -10.64 10.36 -0.36
C ALA A 11 -10.87 11.84 -0.76
N ASP A 12 -11.01 12.75 0.20
CA ASP A 12 -11.21 14.19 -0.02
C ASP A 12 -9.92 15.00 -0.23
N SER A 13 -8.74 14.39 -0.11
CA SER A 13 -7.42 15.07 -0.16
C SER A 13 -6.57 14.74 -1.39
N VAL A 14 -7.17 14.12 -2.41
CA VAL A 14 -6.46 13.73 -3.63
C VAL A 14 -6.45 14.86 -4.66
N GLY A 15 -5.31 15.05 -5.33
CA GLY A 15 -5.26 15.84 -6.56
C GLY A 15 -6.25 15.28 -7.61
N SER A 16 -6.52 16.03 -8.68
CA SER A 16 -7.50 15.65 -9.71
C SER A 16 -7.24 14.30 -10.40
N ASP A 17 -6.07 13.70 -10.20
CA ASP A 17 -5.64 12.40 -10.71
C ASP A 17 -5.77 11.23 -9.71
N GLY A 18 -6.11 11.50 -8.45
CA GLY A 18 -6.24 10.48 -7.41
C GLY A 18 -4.89 9.93 -6.88
N VAL A 19 -3.77 10.63 -7.10
CA VAL A 19 -2.41 10.16 -6.79
C VAL A 19 -1.89 10.74 -5.48
N ARG A 20 -1.30 9.90 -4.63
CA ARG A 20 -0.67 10.30 -3.35
C ARG A 20 0.83 10.03 -3.37
N THR A 21 1.56 10.72 -2.49
CA THR A 21 2.94 10.35 -2.17
C THR A 21 2.94 9.30 -1.06
N TRP A 22 3.54 8.16 -1.35
CA TRP A 22 3.72 7.06 -0.42
C TRP A 22 5.11 7.11 0.17
N GLN A 23 5.22 7.05 1.49
CA GLN A 23 6.47 6.89 2.21
C GLN A 23 6.40 5.61 3.02
N ILE A 24 7.32 4.70 2.73
CA ILE A 24 7.46 3.41 3.41
C ILE A 24 8.77 3.44 4.17
N PHE A 25 8.67 3.36 5.49
CA PHE A 25 9.80 3.34 6.38
C PHE A 25 10.12 1.90 6.74
N LEU A 26 11.36 1.50 6.54
CA LEU A 26 11.85 0.16 6.84
C LEU A 26 12.46 0.12 8.25
N ARG A 27 12.45 -1.06 8.87
CA ARG A 27 13.03 -1.30 10.20
C ARG A 27 14.55 -1.09 10.23
N ASN A 28 15.22 -1.21 9.09
CA ASN A 28 16.66 -0.93 8.97
C ASN A 28 16.97 0.58 8.89
N GLY A 29 15.96 1.45 8.87
CA GLY A 29 16.10 2.90 8.75
C GLY A 29 15.96 3.45 7.33
N ASP A 30 15.88 2.60 6.31
CA ASP A 30 15.70 3.05 4.93
C ASP A 30 14.30 3.59 4.68
N LYS A 31 14.19 4.48 3.69
CA LYS A 31 12.92 5.04 3.21
C LYS A 31 12.73 4.76 1.72
N ILE A 32 11.59 4.19 1.37
CA ILE A 32 11.12 4.09 -0.02
C ILE A 32 10.02 5.14 -0.21
N GLU A 33 10.16 6.00 -1.22
CA GLU A 33 9.19 7.06 -1.51
C GLU A 33 8.82 7.06 -2.99
N PHE A 34 7.53 7.11 -3.29
CA PHE A 34 7.03 7.20 -4.67
C PHE A 34 5.63 7.81 -4.74
N ARG A 35 5.23 8.31 -5.92
CA ARG A 35 3.87 8.80 -6.16
C ARG A 35 3.04 7.78 -6.91
N ALA A 36 1.89 7.40 -6.35
CA ALA A 36 0.95 6.45 -6.93
C ALA A 36 -0.46 6.63 -6.37
N ALA A 37 -1.46 6.23 -7.14
CA ALA A 37 -2.86 6.22 -6.76
C ALA A 37 -3.20 5.07 -5.81
N TRP A 38 -4.27 5.27 -5.05
CA TRP A 38 -4.92 4.22 -4.29
C TRP A 38 -5.80 3.35 -5.20
N ASN A 39 -5.78 2.02 -4.99
CA ASN A 39 -6.69 1.08 -5.67
C ASN A 39 -6.88 -0.16 -4.78
N THR A 40 -8.09 -0.69 -4.68
CA THR A 40 -8.42 -1.89 -3.89
C THR A 40 -8.82 -3.09 -4.75
N ASN A 41 -8.99 -2.89 -6.06
CA ASN A 41 -9.57 -3.89 -6.95
C ASN A 41 -8.57 -4.96 -7.46
N GLN A 42 -7.43 -5.14 -6.79
CA GLN A 42 -6.39 -6.09 -7.20
C GLN A 42 -5.84 -6.87 -6.01
N GLN A 43 -5.50 -8.14 -6.24
CA GLN A 43 -5.00 -9.06 -5.20
C GLN A 43 -3.73 -8.57 -4.49
N PHE A 44 -2.90 -7.75 -5.14
CA PHE A 44 -1.70 -7.16 -4.56
C PHE A 44 -1.70 -5.65 -4.73
N SER A 45 -2.81 -5.02 -4.35
CA SER A 45 -2.99 -3.56 -4.45
C SER A 45 -2.40 -2.80 -3.26
N PRO A 46 -2.37 -1.46 -3.31
CA PRO A 46 -1.96 -0.64 -2.18
C PRO A 46 -2.78 -0.89 -0.91
N GLY A 47 -4.09 -1.16 -1.04
CA GLY A 47 -4.95 -1.51 0.09
C GLY A 47 -4.55 -2.82 0.74
N VAL A 48 -4.32 -3.86 -0.07
CA VAL A 48 -3.85 -5.16 0.43
C VAL A 48 -2.49 -5.04 1.11
N PHE A 49 -1.57 -4.26 0.54
CA PHE A 49 -0.28 -3.96 1.17
C PHE A 49 -0.44 -3.40 2.59
N VAL A 50 -1.26 -2.36 2.76
CA VAL A 50 -1.50 -1.74 4.07
C VAL A 50 -2.14 -2.73 5.05
N SER A 51 -3.12 -3.53 4.59
CA SER A 51 -3.74 -4.58 5.43
C SER A 51 -2.75 -5.65 5.88
N HIS A 52 -1.82 -6.05 5.00
CA HIS A 52 -0.77 -7.00 5.36
C HIS A 52 0.20 -6.41 6.39
N VAL A 53 0.64 -5.15 6.22
CA VAL A 53 1.49 -4.45 7.19
C VAL A 53 0.79 -4.34 8.54
N ALA A 54 -0.48 -3.92 8.56
CA ALA A 54 -1.27 -3.83 9.79
C ALA A 54 -1.42 -5.19 10.49
N THR A 55 -1.62 -6.27 9.72
CA THR A 55 -1.69 -7.63 10.26
C THR A 55 -0.35 -8.08 10.84
N CYS A 56 0.77 -7.77 10.17
CA CYS A 56 2.11 -8.02 10.72
C CYS A 56 2.29 -7.33 12.07
N HIS A 57 1.96 -6.03 12.13
CA HIS A 57 2.16 -5.23 13.35
C HIS A 57 1.28 -5.72 14.50
N ARG A 58 0.03 -6.12 14.20
CA ARG A 58 -0.92 -6.62 15.21
C ARG A 58 -0.53 -7.99 15.76
N THR A 59 -0.03 -8.88 14.92
CA THR A 59 0.26 -10.28 15.31
C THR A 59 1.72 -10.51 15.69
N GLY A 60 2.62 -9.59 15.32
CA GLY A 60 4.06 -9.78 15.43
C GLY A 60 4.63 -10.83 14.48
N GLY A 61 3.78 -11.44 13.65
CA GLY A 61 4.11 -12.54 12.75
C GLY A 61 3.88 -12.16 11.29
N ARG A 62 4.50 -12.94 10.41
CA ARG A 62 4.27 -12.82 8.98
C ARG A 62 2.84 -13.31 8.67
N PRO A 63 1.98 -12.52 8.01
CA PRO A 63 0.70 -13.03 7.52
C PRO A 63 0.98 -14.18 6.55
N ASP A 64 0.00 -15.06 6.36
CA ASP A 64 0.11 -16.25 5.49
C ASP A 64 0.17 -15.84 4.00
N ILE A 65 1.28 -15.19 3.64
CA ILE A 65 1.59 -14.65 2.33
C ILE A 65 3.05 -15.00 2.00
N GLY A 66 3.33 -15.21 0.70
CA GLY A 66 4.66 -15.59 0.23
C GLY A 66 5.77 -14.60 0.63
N ILE A 67 7.03 -15.02 0.50
CA ILE A 67 8.18 -14.09 0.55
C ILE A 67 8.24 -13.27 -0.73
N ASN A 68 8.71 -12.01 -0.64
CA ASN A 68 8.84 -11.10 -1.78
C ASN A 68 7.55 -10.86 -2.56
N VAL A 69 6.45 -10.61 -1.84
CA VAL A 69 5.18 -10.22 -2.48
C VAL A 69 5.39 -8.94 -3.27
N VAL A 70 4.95 -8.94 -4.53
CA VAL A 70 5.02 -7.78 -5.42
C VAL A 70 3.70 -7.05 -5.40
N TYR A 71 3.67 -5.89 -4.76
CA TYR A 71 2.52 -5.00 -4.73
C TYR A 71 2.55 -4.05 -5.92
N THR A 72 1.40 -3.84 -6.56
CA THR A 72 1.25 -2.99 -7.73
C THR A 72 0.46 -1.75 -7.35
N PHE A 73 1.11 -0.60 -7.45
CA PHE A 73 0.55 0.72 -7.18
C PHE A 73 0.29 1.43 -8.52
N PRO A 74 -0.97 1.68 -8.92
CA PRO A 74 -1.26 2.41 -10.15
C PRO A 74 -0.69 3.83 -10.11
N LYS A 75 -0.23 4.36 -11.23
CA LYS A 75 0.23 5.77 -11.31
C LYS A 75 -0.93 6.76 -11.35
N THR A 76 -2.16 6.29 -11.58
CA THR A 76 -3.39 7.08 -11.67
C THR A 76 -4.54 6.28 -11.07
N ASN A 77 -5.63 6.95 -10.68
CA ASN A 77 -6.87 6.28 -10.26
C ASN A 77 -7.48 5.34 -11.33
N ASN A 78 -7.09 5.52 -12.60
CA ASN A 78 -7.41 4.60 -13.69
C ASN A 78 -6.45 3.42 -13.72
N SER A 79 -7.00 2.20 -13.69
CA SER A 79 -6.26 0.95 -13.72
C SER A 79 -5.42 0.81 -15.00
N ASP A 80 -4.15 0.43 -14.82
CA ASP A 80 -3.24 -0.17 -15.80
C ASP A 80 -2.49 0.70 -16.84
N VAL A 81 -2.75 2.00 -17.00
CA VAL A 81 -1.97 2.81 -17.98
C VAL A 81 -0.53 3.08 -17.52
N GLY A 82 -0.22 2.82 -16.25
CA GLY A 82 1.14 2.75 -15.71
C GLY A 82 1.12 2.40 -14.24
N ALA A 83 2.08 1.60 -13.77
CA ALA A 83 2.14 1.17 -12.37
C ALA A 83 3.58 1.14 -11.84
N ILE A 84 3.67 1.25 -10.51
CA ILE A 84 4.88 1.03 -9.72
C ILE A 84 4.74 -0.35 -9.08
N ARG A 85 5.80 -1.16 -9.15
CA ARG A 85 5.84 -2.48 -8.51
C ARG A 85 6.81 -2.43 -7.35
N LEU A 86 6.34 -2.80 -6.17
CA LEU A 86 7.12 -2.85 -4.94
C LEU A 86 7.24 -4.31 -4.51
N ALA A 87 8.45 -4.86 -4.57
CA ALA A 87 8.76 -6.15 -3.97
C ALA A 87 9.36 -5.89 -2.58
N ILE A 88 8.65 -6.30 -1.53
CA ILE A 88 9.08 -6.07 -0.15
C ILE A 88 8.54 -7.16 0.78
N ASP A 89 9.31 -7.52 1.81
CA ASP A 89 8.77 -8.27 2.92
C ASP A 89 8.09 -7.33 3.92
N VAL A 90 6.79 -7.51 4.14
CA VAL A 90 5.98 -6.65 5.00
C VAL A 90 6.44 -6.66 6.46
N ILE A 91 7.18 -7.69 6.89
CA ILE A 91 7.78 -7.72 8.22
C ILE A 91 8.87 -6.66 8.40
N GLU A 92 9.54 -6.26 7.31
CA GLU A 92 10.58 -5.22 7.32
C GLU A 92 9.98 -3.81 7.36
N VAL A 93 8.68 -3.66 7.11
CA VAL A 93 8.00 -2.36 7.14
C VAL A 93 7.76 -1.92 8.58
N ALA A 94 8.34 -0.78 8.94
CA ALA A 94 8.12 -0.11 10.22
C ALA A 94 6.90 0.80 10.19
N ALA A 95 6.68 1.55 9.11
CA ALA A 95 5.53 2.43 8.94
C ALA A 95 5.22 2.70 7.47
N VAL A 96 3.96 3.02 7.18
CA VAL A 96 3.50 3.48 5.87
C VAL A 96 2.76 4.81 6.09
N VAL A 97 3.15 5.83 5.35
CA VAL A 97 2.54 7.16 5.39
C VAL A 97 2.08 7.53 3.98
N GLN A 98 0.86 8.04 3.88
CA GLN A 98 0.31 8.61 2.65
C GLN A 98 0.20 10.12 2.83
N ILE A 99 0.76 10.87 1.89
CA ILE A 99 0.73 12.33 1.86
C ILE A 99 -0.08 12.75 0.63
N PRO A 100 -0.99 13.73 0.75
CA PRO A 100 -1.69 14.36 -0.38
C PRO A 100 -0.76 14.75 -1.54
#